data_AF-M1LN75-F1
#
_entry.id   AF-M1LN75-F1
#
_cell.length_a   1.000
_cell.length_b   1.000
_cell.length_c   1.000
_cell.angle_alpha   90.00
_cell.angle_beta   90.00
_cell.angle_gamma   90.00
#
_symmetry.space_group_name_H-M   'P 1'
#
loop_
_entity.id
_entity.type
_entity.pdbx_description
1 polymer ?
#
loop_
_entity_poly.entity_id
_entity_poly.type
_entity_poly.pdbx_seq_one_letter_code
_entity_poly.pdbx_strand_id
1 'polypeptide(L)'
;MSYDLNILSINQERVSKLPFTSSIELRNEIDSVDAQRYYSIWPFMSNSKGVWYSLGKDEDGWFNAMSIVDACFDEHVQRKYIPYWVSDDEVISNLKPLIVYNEYKSEFESIIKFLIQQSPNRSIMFLARYQGGEKEIIYGVLKRQEFVKLLSESKILFNICYIINE
;
A
#
# COMPACT_ATOMS: atom_id res chain seq x y z
N MET A 1 17.33 0.39 2.77
CA MET A 1 16.14 0.34 1.90
C MET A 1 15.04 1.10 2.61
N SER A 2 14.30 1.97 1.91
CA SER A 2 13.12 2.62 2.47
C SER A 2 11.86 1.84 2.10
N TYR A 3 10.85 1.90 2.96
CA TYR A 3 9.52 1.36 2.71
C TYR A 3 8.51 2.49 2.63
N ASP A 4 7.66 2.45 1.61
CA ASP A 4 6.57 3.40 1.43
C ASP A 4 5.24 2.64 1.40
N LEU A 5 4.24 3.15 2.13
CA LEU A 5 2.88 2.62 2.12
C LEU A 5 1.96 3.69 1.56
N ASN A 6 1.49 3.49 0.33
CA ASN A 6 0.70 4.47 -0.38
C ASN A 6 -0.71 3.96 -0.65
N ILE A 7 -1.68 4.85 -0.53
CA ILE A 7 -3.09 4.55 -0.71
C ILE A 7 -3.73 5.65 -1.55
N LEU A 8 -4.32 5.28 -2.68
CA LEU A 8 -5.19 6.17 -3.42
C LEU A 8 -6.63 5.84 -3.07
N SER A 9 -7.34 6.80 -2.47
CA SER A 9 -8.78 6.68 -2.30
C SER A 9 -9.49 7.08 -3.58
N ILE A 10 -10.03 6.08 -4.28
CA ILE A 10 -10.51 6.22 -5.66
C ILE A 10 -11.71 7.18 -5.68
N ASN A 11 -11.71 8.11 -6.62
CA ASN A 11 -12.72 9.15 -6.85
C ASN A 11 -13.01 10.08 -5.67
N GLN A 12 -12.27 9.99 -4.57
CA GLN A 12 -12.39 10.94 -3.47
C GLN A 12 -11.97 12.35 -3.93
N GLU A 13 -12.75 13.37 -3.58
CA GLU A 13 -12.50 14.75 -4.01
C GLU A 13 -11.93 15.65 -2.90
N ARG A 14 -12.09 15.25 -1.64
CA ARG A 14 -11.65 16.01 -0.47
C ARG A 14 -10.89 15.09 0.47
N VAL A 15 -9.82 15.59 1.09
CA VAL A 15 -9.03 14.83 2.07
C VAL A 15 -9.88 14.45 3.28
N SER A 16 -9.61 13.27 3.82
CA SER A 16 -10.17 12.79 5.08
C SER A 16 -9.09 12.74 6.15
N LYS A 17 -9.47 13.09 7.38
CA LYS A 17 -8.61 12.97 8.57
C LYS A 17 -9.07 11.78 9.39
N LEU A 18 -8.14 11.08 10.01
CA LEU A 18 -8.47 9.94 10.87
C LEU A 18 -9.39 10.43 12.01
N PRO A 19 -10.53 9.75 12.23
CA PRO A 19 -11.46 10.10 13.32
C PRO A 19 -11.04 9.48 14.66
N PHE A 20 -9.86 8.90 14.73
CA PHE A 20 -9.29 8.22 15.89
C PHE A 20 -7.79 8.53 16.02
N THR A 21 -7.27 8.39 17.23
CA THR A 21 -5.83 8.48 17.47
C THR A 21 -5.13 7.24 16.90
N SER A 22 -4.04 7.45 16.17
CA SER A 22 -3.20 6.39 15.64
C SER A 22 -1.74 6.74 15.85
N SER A 23 -0.93 5.73 16.14
CA SER A 23 0.53 5.80 16.13
C SER A 23 1.10 5.78 14.70
N ILE A 24 0.30 5.39 13.71
CA ILE A 24 0.59 5.52 12.28
C ILE A 24 0.06 6.88 11.81
N GLU A 25 0.93 7.70 11.24
CA GLU A 25 0.53 8.96 10.63
C GLU A 25 -0.07 8.73 9.23
N LEU A 26 -1.15 9.44 8.93
CA LEU A 26 -1.77 9.51 7.61
C LEU A 26 -1.49 10.88 6.99
N ARG A 27 -0.57 10.94 6.02
CA ARG A 27 -0.31 12.16 5.23
C ARG A 27 -1.08 12.11 3.92
N ASN A 28 -1.47 13.27 3.40
CA ASN A 28 -2.17 13.39 2.13
C ASN A 28 -1.45 14.38 1.21
N GLU A 29 -1.62 14.21 -0.09
CA GLU A 29 -0.96 15.02 -1.13
C GLU A 29 -1.34 16.52 -1.14
N ILE A 30 -2.44 16.92 -0.49
CA ILE A 30 -2.88 18.33 -0.47
C ILE A 30 -2.21 19.07 0.69
N ASP A 31 -2.23 18.48 1.88
CA ASP A 31 -1.72 19.09 3.10
C ASP A 31 -0.21 18.85 3.28
N SER A 32 0.37 17.87 2.59
CA SER A 32 1.79 17.49 2.71
C SER A 32 2.52 17.71 1.39
N VAL A 33 3.33 18.78 1.33
CA VAL A 33 4.06 19.20 0.12
C VAL A 33 5.01 18.12 -0.41
N ASP A 34 5.50 17.25 0.47
CA ASP A 34 6.44 16.17 0.13
C ASP A 34 5.75 14.86 -0.29
N ALA A 35 4.43 14.77 -0.16
CA ALA A 35 3.68 13.58 -0.57
C ALA A 35 3.49 13.59 -2.10
N GLN A 36 4.52 13.14 -2.81
CA GLN A 36 4.52 13.07 -4.27
C GLN A 36 4.01 11.72 -4.78
N ARG A 37 3.23 11.75 -5.85
CA ARG A 37 2.84 10.53 -6.58
C ARG A 37 4.01 10.02 -7.41
N TYR A 38 4.09 8.71 -7.61
CA TYR A 38 5.13 8.05 -8.40
C TYR A 38 4.79 8.04 -9.90
N TYR A 39 4.53 9.20 -10.51
CA TYR A 39 4.03 9.29 -11.89
C TYR A 39 4.84 8.53 -12.94
N SER A 40 6.16 8.45 -12.77
CA SER A 40 7.07 7.76 -13.71
C SER A 40 7.15 6.24 -13.51
N ILE A 41 6.86 5.75 -12.31
CA ILE A 41 7.07 4.33 -11.92
C ILE A 41 5.74 3.59 -11.81
N TRP A 42 4.70 4.29 -11.31
CA TRP A 42 3.35 3.78 -11.08
C TRP A 42 2.30 4.66 -11.77
N PRO A 43 2.32 4.74 -13.12
CA PRO A 43 1.44 5.64 -13.86
C PRO A 43 -0.05 5.31 -13.70
N PHE A 44 -0.47 4.05 -13.59
CA PHE A 44 -1.89 3.69 -13.43
C PHE A 44 -2.46 4.24 -12.12
N MET A 45 -1.81 3.96 -10.99
CA MET A 45 -2.24 4.46 -9.69
C MET A 45 -2.11 5.99 -9.63
N SER A 46 -1.03 6.55 -10.15
CA SER A 46 -0.76 7.99 -10.06
C SER A 46 -1.71 8.84 -10.94
N ASN A 47 -2.16 8.33 -12.08
CA ASN A 47 -3.11 9.03 -12.95
C ASN A 47 -4.58 8.77 -12.60
N SER A 48 -4.86 7.87 -11.66
CA SER A 48 -6.22 7.60 -11.22
C SER A 48 -6.79 8.78 -10.42
N LYS A 49 -8.06 9.12 -10.67
CA LYS A 49 -8.77 10.17 -9.93
C LYS A 49 -8.95 9.72 -8.48
N GLY A 50 -8.62 10.58 -7.54
CA GLY A 50 -8.73 10.31 -6.11
C GLY A 50 -7.77 11.16 -5.29
N VAL A 51 -7.78 10.93 -3.98
CA VAL A 51 -6.83 11.54 -3.05
C VAL A 51 -5.75 10.52 -2.70
N TRP A 52 -4.49 10.92 -2.87
CA TRP A 52 -3.32 10.14 -2.47
C TRP A 52 -3.00 10.34 -1.00
N TYR A 53 -2.75 9.23 -0.32
CA TYR A 53 -2.35 9.16 1.06
C TYR A 53 -1.08 8.32 1.22
N SER A 54 -0.28 8.66 2.21
CA SER A 54 0.88 7.88 2.63
C SER A 54 0.78 7.55 4.11
N LEU A 55 1.05 6.29 4.46
CA LEU A 55 1.13 5.81 5.83
C LEU A 55 2.60 5.72 6.25
N GLY A 56 2.93 6.23 7.42
CA GLY A 56 4.30 6.27 7.88
C GLY A 56 4.42 6.83 9.29
N LYS A 57 5.67 7.08 9.68
CA LYS A 57 6.04 7.84 10.87
C LYS A 57 7.14 8.83 10.48
N ASP A 58 7.15 9.98 11.13
CA ASP A 58 8.29 10.90 11.02
C ASP A 58 9.43 10.44 11.93
N GLU A 59 10.56 10.06 11.33
CA GLU A 59 11.77 9.66 12.04
C GLU A 59 12.91 10.55 11.55
N ASP A 60 13.41 11.40 12.45
CA ASP A 60 14.49 12.36 12.18
C ASP A 60 14.26 13.25 10.94
N GLY A 61 13.01 13.66 10.70
CA GLY A 61 12.63 14.50 9.56
C GLY A 61 12.39 13.71 8.26
N TRP A 62 12.43 12.38 8.31
CA TRP A 62 12.13 11.49 7.20
C TRP A 62 10.83 10.74 7.45
N PHE A 63 9.84 10.95 6.57
CA PHE A 63 8.59 10.20 6.61
C PHE A 63 8.68 8.90 5.81
N ASN A 64 8.55 7.75 6.47
CA ASN A 64 8.57 6.44 5.82
C ASN A 64 7.82 5.38 6.65
N ALA A 65 7.73 4.15 6.14
CA ALA A 65 7.05 3.04 6.78
C ALA A 65 7.98 2.00 7.42
N MET A 66 9.29 2.26 7.56
CA MET A 66 10.27 1.30 8.07
C MET A 66 9.97 0.79 9.49
N SER A 67 9.39 1.63 10.34
CA SER A 67 8.97 1.24 11.69
C SER A 67 7.61 0.57 11.76
N ILE A 68 6.87 0.47 10.65
CA ILE A 68 5.53 -0.13 10.58
C ILE A 68 5.58 -1.51 9.93
N VAL A 69 6.40 -1.66 8.90
CA VAL A 69 6.44 -2.85 8.04
C VAL A 69 7.84 -3.36 7.79
N ASP A 70 7.93 -4.61 7.38
CA ASP A 70 9.16 -5.23 6.88
C ASP A 70 8.88 -6.19 5.72
N ALA A 71 9.94 -6.58 5.02
CA ALA A 71 9.92 -7.52 3.92
C ALA A 71 10.61 -8.84 4.31
N CYS A 72 9.98 -9.98 4.02
CA CYS A 72 10.63 -11.28 4.21
C CYS A 72 11.50 -11.61 2.99
N PHE A 73 12.80 -11.34 3.06
CA PHE A 73 13.72 -11.60 1.95
C PHE A 73 14.03 -13.09 1.73
N ASP A 74 13.92 -13.89 2.79
CA ASP A 74 14.24 -15.32 2.79
C ASP A 74 13.11 -16.21 2.25
N GLU A 75 11.86 -15.73 2.24
CA GLU A 75 10.72 -16.50 1.75
C GLU A 75 10.63 -16.45 0.22
N HIS A 76 10.43 -17.62 -0.39
CA HIS A 76 10.12 -17.72 -1.81
C HIS A 76 8.62 -17.52 -2.02
N VAL A 77 8.25 -16.50 -2.78
CA VAL A 77 6.86 -16.21 -3.11
C VAL A 77 6.27 -17.33 -3.97
N GLN A 78 5.16 -17.92 -3.54
CA GLN A 78 4.48 -18.94 -4.32
C GLN A 78 3.79 -18.32 -5.53
N ARG A 79 3.96 -18.97 -6.70
CA ARG A 79 3.47 -18.47 -8.00
C ARG A 79 1.98 -18.10 -8.02
N LYS A 80 1.14 -18.79 -7.26
CA LYS A 80 -0.31 -18.53 -7.19
C LYS A 80 -0.70 -17.16 -6.61
N TYR A 81 0.21 -16.49 -5.91
CA TYR A 81 0.00 -15.14 -5.34
C TYR A 81 0.59 -14.04 -6.22
N ILE A 82 1.06 -14.39 -7.42
CA ILE A 82 1.57 -13.46 -8.42
C ILE A 82 0.57 -13.46 -9.58
N PRO A 83 0.21 -12.30 -10.15
CA PRO A 83 -0.68 -12.25 -11.29
C PRO A 83 -0.16 -13.11 -12.45
N TYR A 84 -1.05 -13.88 -13.08
CA TYR A 84 -0.66 -14.89 -14.09
C TYR A 84 0.13 -14.31 -15.27
N TRP A 85 -0.09 -13.03 -15.57
CA TRP A 85 0.53 -12.31 -16.68
C TRP A 85 1.94 -11.78 -16.36
N VAL A 86 2.38 -11.79 -15.11
CA VAL A 86 3.75 -11.41 -14.72
C VAL A 86 4.64 -12.64 -14.90
N SER A 87 5.37 -12.77 -16.00
CA SER A 87 6.20 -13.96 -16.30
C SER A 87 7.71 -13.73 -16.20
N ASP A 88 8.11 -12.53 -15.82
CA ASP A 88 9.50 -12.08 -15.80
C ASP A 88 10.17 -12.47 -14.48
N ASP A 89 11.15 -13.38 -14.53
CA ASP A 89 11.81 -13.95 -13.35
C ASP A 89 12.58 -12.89 -12.54
N GLU A 90 13.16 -11.87 -13.20
CA GLU A 90 13.84 -10.77 -12.50
C GLU A 90 12.84 -9.97 -11.68
N VAL A 91 11.67 -9.68 -12.25
CA VAL A 91 10.57 -9.00 -11.54
C VAL A 91 10.07 -9.86 -10.39
N ILE A 92 9.81 -11.14 -10.63
CA ILE A 92 9.30 -12.08 -9.61
C ILE A 92 10.28 -12.20 -8.43
N SER A 93 11.59 -12.21 -8.70
CA SER A 93 12.63 -12.28 -7.65
C SER A 93 12.63 -11.07 -6.72
N ASN A 94 12.12 -9.92 -7.20
CA ASN A 94 11.96 -8.68 -6.44
C ASN A 94 10.57 -8.56 -5.78
N LEU A 95 9.71 -9.58 -5.85
CA LEU A 95 8.47 -9.60 -5.09
C LEU A 95 8.72 -10.24 -3.73
N LYS A 96 8.42 -9.51 -2.66
CA LYS A 96 8.61 -9.97 -1.28
C LYS A 96 7.34 -9.81 -0.46
N PRO A 97 7.03 -10.75 0.45
CA PRO A 97 5.92 -10.61 1.38
C PRO A 97 6.00 -9.31 2.18
N LEU A 98 4.89 -8.59 2.25
CA LEU A 98 4.68 -7.47 3.15
C LEU A 98 4.31 -8.01 4.54
N ILE A 99 5.12 -7.64 5.54
CA ILE A 99 4.85 -7.94 6.94
C ILE A 99 4.53 -6.63 7.65
N VAL A 100 3.36 -6.52 8.26
CA VAL A 100 3.04 -5.44 9.21
C VAL A 100 3.41 -5.92 10.61
N TYR A 101 4.20 -5.16 11.37
CA TYR A 101 4.55 -5.54 12.74
C TYR A 101 3.30 -5.64 13.62
N ASN A 102 3.32 -6.58 14.57
CA ASN A 102 2.12 -7.00 15.30
C ASN A 102 1.44 -5.84 16.05
N GLU A 103 2.21 -4.93 16.63
CA GLU A 103 1.73 -3.75 17.34
C GLU A 103 0.93 -2.79 16.44
N TYR A 104 1.20 -2.77 15.13
CA TYR A 104 0.55 -1.87 14.18
C TYR A 104 -0.60 -2.50 13.41
N LYS A 105 -0.76 -3.83 13.43
CA LYS A 105 -1.76 -4.55 12.62
C LYS A 105 -3.18 -4.00 12.77
N SER A 106 -3.64 -3.84 14.01
CA SER A 106 -5.00 -3.37 14.30
C SER A 106 -5.23 -1.94 13.78
N GLU A 107 -4.26 -1.06 13.98
CA GLU A 107 -4.33 0.33 13.52
C GLU A 107 -4.29 0.41 11.99
N PHE A 108 -3.37 -0.33 11.36
CA PHE A 108 -3.25 -0.42 9.91
C PHE A 108 -4.56 -0.89 9.27
N GLU A 109 -5.17 -1.97 9.77
CA GLU A 109 -6.46 -2.46 9.29
C GLU A 109 -7.59 -1.44 9.48
N SER A 110 -7.58 -0.72 10.61
CA SER A 110 -8.55 0.33 10.90
C SER A 110 -8.44 1.51 9.93
N ILE A 111 -7.21 1.91 9.58
CA ILE A 111 -6.95 2.96 8.59
C ILE A 111 -7.38 2.52 7.19
N ILE A 112 -7.03 1.30 6.78
CA ILE A 112 -7.46 0.74 5.48
C ILE A 112 -8.98 0.72 5.38
N LYS A 113 -9.66 0.21 6.40
CA LYS A 113 -11.13 0.19 6.47
C LYS A 113 -11.69 1.61 6.40
N PHE A 114 -11.12 2.54 7.14
CA PHE A 114 -11.55 3.94 7.13
C PHE A 114 -11.44 4.55 5.73
N LEU A 115 -10.29 4.43 5.06
CA LEU A 115 -10.08 5.01 3.73
C LEU A 115 -10.98 4.38 2.66
N ILE A 116 -11.24 3.07 2.74
CA ILE A 116 -12.26 2.40 1.92
C ILE A 116 -13.62 3.07 2.11
N GLN A 117 -14.03 3.35 3.35
CA GLN A 117 -15.32 3.98 3.63
C GLN A 117 -15.41 5.44 3.19
N GLN A 118 -14.28 6.14 3.10
CA GLN A 118 -14.22 7.53 2.61
C GLN A 118 -14.24 7.63 1.08
N SER A 119 -13.84 6.58 0.37
CA SER A 119 -13.96 6.50 -1.09
C SER A 119 -15.44 6.46 -1.51
N PRO A 120 -15.89 7.30 -2.47
CA PRO A 120 -17.27 7.27 -2.99
C PRO A 120 -17.70 5.91 -3.55
N ASN A 121 -16.78 5.14 -4.12
CA ASN A 121 -17.02 3.80 -4.66
C ASN A 121 -16.55 2.68 -3.72
N ARG A 122 -16.30 3.00 -2.44
CA ARG A 122 -15.83 2.06 -1.41
C ARG A 122 -14.63 1.23 -1.86
N SER A 123 -13.69 1.90 -2.54
CA SER A 123 -12.53 1.24 -3.12
C SER A 123 -11.28 2.11 -3.02
N ILE A 124 -10.16 1.49 -2.67
CA ILE A 124 -8.85 2.12 -2.63
C ILE A 124 -7.89 1.36 -3.55
N MET A 125 -6.82 2.02 -3.98
CA MET A 125 -5.62 1.33 -4.47
C MET A 125 -4.59 1.36 -3.37
N PHE A 126 -4.00 0.21 -3.03
CA PHE A 126 -2.99 0.06 -2.01
C PHE A 126 -1.67 -0.39 -2.64
N LEU A 127 -0.59 0.31 -2.35
CA LEU A 127 0.76 0.01 -2.82
C LEU A 127 1.73 0.08 -1.65
N ALA A 128 2.28 -1.08 -1.29
CA ALA A 128 3.49 -1.15 -0.49
C ALA A 128 4.70 -1.22 -1.42
N ARG A 129 5.67 -0.33 -1.25
CA ARG A 129 6.84 -0.22 -2.11
C ARG A 129 8.13 -0.32 -1.30
N TYR A 130 9.13 -0.97 -1.87
CA TYR A 130 10.53 -0.77 -1.49
C TYR A 130 11.37 -0.55 -2.75
N GLN A 131 12.54 0.08 -2.59
CA GLN A 131 13.46 0.32 -3.72
C GLN A 131 14.06 -1.00 -4.24
N GLY A 132 13.63 -1.44 -5.44
CA GLY A 132 14.23 -2.56 -6.15
C GLY A 132 13.30 -3.20 -7.20
N GLY A 133 13.78 -3.34 -8.44
CA GLY A 133 13.08 -4.08 -9.51
C GLY A 133 11.70 -3.55 -9.86
N GLU A 134 11.53 -2.22 -9.81
CA GLU A 134 10.22 -1.58 -9.92
C GLU A 134 9.61 -1.78 -11.31
N LYS A 135 8.46 -2.44 -11.34
CA LYS A 135 7.61 -2.59 -12.52
C LYS A 135 6.18 -2.45 -12.05
N GLU A 136 5.38 -1.65 -12.73
CA GLU A 136 3.98 -1.48 -12.36
C GLU A 136 3.24 -2.81 -12.52
N ILE A 137 2.76 -3.35 -11.39
CA ILE A 137 1.95 -4.56 -11.34
C ILE A 137 0.63 -4.25 -10.64
N ILE A 138 -0.48 -4.45 -11.35
CA ILE A 138 -1.83 -4.31 -10.79
C ILE A 138 -2.42 -5.70 -10.57
N TYR A 139 -2.62 -6.09 -9.30
CA TYR A 139 -3.13 -7.43 -8.97
C TYR A 139 -4.60 -7.64 -9.39
N GLY A 140 -5.37 -6.55 -9.42
CA GLY A 140 -6.82 -6.57 -9.58
C GLY A 140 -7.54 -6.27 -8.27
N VAL A 141 -8.81 -6.67 -8.18
CA VAL A 141 -9.72 -6.31 -7.09
C VAL A 141 -9.78 -7.42 -6.03
N LEU A 142 -9.50 -7.07 -4.78
CA LEU A 142 -9.68 -7.90 -3.59
C LEU A 142 -10.76 -7.33 -2.69
N LYS A 143 -11.51 -8.21 -2.03
CA LYS A 143 -12.36 -7.83 -0.91
C LYS A 143 -11.51 -7.45 0.29
N ARG A 144 -11.92 -6.48 1.11
CA ARG A 144 -11.15 -6.05 2.29
C ARG A 144 -10.85 -7.21 3.24
N GLN A 145 -11.82 -8.09 3.46
CA GLN A 145 -11.63 -9.28 4.31
C GLN A 145 -10.59 -10.25 3.71
N GLU A 146 -10.60 -10.42 2.38
CA GLU A 146 -9.63 -11.25 1.68
C GLU A 146 -8.23 -10.63 1.74
N PHE A 147 -8.12 -9.32 1.52
CA PHE A 147 -6.85 -8.60 1.67
C PHE A 147 -6.26 -8.77 3.08
N VAL A 148 -7.05 -8.57 4.13
CA VAL A 148 -6.61 -8.75 5.53
C VAL A 148 -6.16 -10.19 5.79
N LYS A 149 -6.94 -11.18 5.32
CA LYS A 149 -6.57 -12.58 5.43
C LYS A 149 -5.22 -12.86 4.74
N LEU A 150 -5.07 -12.45 3.48
CA LEU A 150 -3.83 -12.64 2.72
C LEU A 150 -2.65 -11.92 3.38
N LEU A 151 -2.86 -10.74 3.96
CA LEU A 151 -1.83 -10.00 4.68
C LEU A 151 -1.39 -10.77 5.94
N SER A 152 -2.32 -11.34 6.69
CA SER A 152 -2.02 -12.16 7.88
C SER A 152 -1.28 -13.46 7.55
N GLU A 153 -1.44 -13.97 6.33
CA GLU A 153 -0.77 -15.16 5.80
C GLU A 153 0.54 -14.82 5.04
N SER A 154 0.99 -13.56 5.09
CA SER A 154 2.18 -13.05 4.38
C SER A 154 2.10 -13.22 2.85
N LYS A 155 0.91 -13.06 2.26
CA LYS A 155 0.63 -13.24 0.82
C LYS A 155 0.35 -11.96 0.06
N ILE A 156 0.25 -10.82 0.75
CA ILE A 156 0.35 -9.50 0.13
C ILE A 156 1.82 -9.19 -0.09
N LEU A 157 2.16 -8.70 -1.28
CA LEU A 157 3.55 -8.52 -1.72
C LEU A 157 3.85 -7.03 -1.88
N PHE A 158 5.10 -6.66 -1.60
CA PHE A 158 5.65 -5.38 -2.03
C PHE A 158 5.71 -5.29 -3.56
N ASN A 159 5.72 -4.05 -4.06
CA ASN A 159 5.81 -3.70 -5.48
C ASN A 159 4.67 -4.31 -6.32
N ILE A 160 3.51 -4.44 -5.70
CA ILE A 160 2.23 -4.74 -6.35
C ILE A 160 1.18 -3.76 -5.84
N CYS A 161 0.44 -3.15 -6.77
CA CYS A 161 -0.72 -2.35 -6.47
C CYS A 161 -1.96 -3.24 -6.42
N TYR A 162 -2.64 -3.24 -5.26
CA TYR A 162 -3.88 -3.97 -5.02
C TYR A 162 -5.06 -3.00 -5.05
N ILE A 163 -6.12 -3.31 -5.79
CA ILE A 163 -7.38 -2.59 -5.67
C ILE A 163 -8.17 -3.30 -4.57
N ILE A 164 -8.52 -2.59 -3.51
CA ILE A 164 -9.23 -3.16 -2.37
C ILE A 164 -10.60 -2.50 -2.29
N ASN A 165 -11.66 -3.31 -2.30
CA ASN A 165 -13.02 -2.84 -2.07
C ASN A 165 -13.61 -3.42 -0.78
N GLU A 166 -14.72 -2.86 -0.31
CA GLU A 166 -15.45 -3.42 0.83
C GLU A 166 -15.93 -4.86 0.57
#